data_AF-A0A3C0DX93-F1
#
_entry.id   AF-A0A3C0DX93-F1
#
_cell.length_a   1.000
_cell.length_b   1.000
_cell.length_c   1.000
_cell.angle_alpha   90.00
_cell.angle_beta   90.00
_cell.angle_gamma   90.00
#
_symmetry.space_group_name_H-M   'P 1'
#
loop_
_entity.id
_entity.type
_entity.pdbx_description
1 polymer ?
#
loop_
_entity_poly.entity_id
_entity_poly.type
_entity_poly.pdbx_seq_one_letter_code
_entity_poly.pdbx_strand_id
1 'polypeptide(L)'
;MDGRTWRTAGATLLGANLTSGPGVYVHNLAMRGGSGTLFDDVPDADWHLLQEHTNPALVVLQFGGNAVPSIANAKGARRYAQKVGQNIRHIQAQWPGVPILFIGPSDMGKNLNTYPGLQHTVTALRDTALANHALHWDLQAVMGGPGAMKRWVDQRWAGDDHVHFSVRGAQEAAQRLIQALAHERALWANRRIQPAKLMEP
;
A
#
# COMPACT_ATOMS: atom_id res chain seq x y z
N MET A 1 -29.70 3.07 -26.68
CA MET A 1 -28.33 2.53 -26.79
C MET A 1 -28.44 1.23 -27.54
N ASP A 2 -27.91 1.19 -28.76
CA ASP A 2 -28.01 0.03 -29.64
C ASP A 2 -26.87 -0.93 -29.28
N GLY A 3 -27.18 -1.94 -28.47
CA GLY A 3 -26.21 -2.83 -27.86
C GLY A 3 -25.66 -3.85 -28.85
N ARG A 4 -24.56 -3.53 -29.53
CA ARG A 4 -23.79 -4.50 -30.32
C ARG A 4 -22.76 -5.20 -29.43
N THR A 5 -22.93 -6.49 -29.22
CA THR A 5 -21.89 -7.37 -28.67
C THR A 5 -20.89 -7.73 -29.76
N TRP A 6 -19.62 -7.34 -29.57
CA TRP A 6 -18.51 -7.77 -30.42
C TRP A 6 -17.89 -9.05 -29.83
N ARG A 7 -17.75 -10.08 -30.66
CA ARG A 7 -16.97 -11.28 -30.33
C ARG A 7 -15.65 -11.20 -31.08
N THR A 8 -14.54 -11.02 -30.36
CA THR A 8 -13.18 -11.12 -30.91
C THR A 8 -12.62 -12.50 -30.56
N ALA A 9 -12.32 -13.32 -31.58
CA ALA A 9 -11.45 -14.47 -31.38
C ALA A 9 -10.01 -13.94 -31.28
N GLY A 10 -9.43 -13.92 -30.08
CA GLY A 10 -8.02 -13.56 -29.86
C GLY A 10 -7.72 -12.13 -29.39
N ALA A 11 -8.57 -11.50 -28.57
CA ALA A 11 -8.21 -10.24 -27.89
C ALA A 11 -7.98 -10.46 -26.39
N THR A 12 -6.87 -9.94 -25.87
CA THR A 12 -6.60 -9.86 -24.44
C THR A 12 -6.99 -8.48 -23.94
N LEU A 13 -7.96 -8.40 -23.03
CA LEU A 13 -8.28 -7.17 -22.31
C LEU A 13 -7.41 -7.08 -21.06
N LEU A 14 -6.48 -6.13 -21.06
CA LEU A 14 -5.57 -5.89 -19.92
C LEU A 14 -6.19 -4.96 -18.86
N GLY A 15 -7.13 -4.10 -19.26
CA GLY A 15 -7.84 -3.21 -18.34
C GLY A 15 -8.83 -2.27 -19.03
N ALA A 16 -9.62 -1.55 -18.23
CA ALA A 16 -10.50 -0.48 -18.68
C ALA A 16 -10.41 0.69 -17.69
N ASN A 17 -10.23 1.92 -18.21
CA ASN A 17 -10.24 3.14 -17.43
C ASN A 17 -11.58 3.86 -17.61
N LEU A 18 -12.34 4.01 -16.53
CA LEU A 18 -13.69 4.61 -16.53
C LEU A 18 -13.72 5.93 -15.76
N THR A 19 -12.63 6.70 -15.79
CA THR A 19 -12.53 8.00 -15.10
C THR A 19 -13.12 9.13 -15.96
N SER A 20 -13.89 10.04 -15.35
CA SER A 20 -14.52 11.16 -16.06
C SER A 20 -14.84 12.34 -15.15
N GLY A 21 -14.36 13.54 -15.48
CA GLY A 21 -14.60 14.74 -14.70
C GLY A 21 -13.59 14.94 -13.55
N PRO A 22 -13.67 16.07 -12.83
CA PRO A 22 -12.76 16.38 -11.75
C PRO A 22 -13.03 15.51 -10.51
N GLY A 23 -11.97 15.05 -9.84
CA GLY A 23 -12.09 14.27 -8.62
C GLY A 23 -10.84 13.46 -8.29
N VAL A 24 -10.95 12.64 -7.25
CA VAL A 24 -9.94 11.64 -6.89
C VAL A 24 -10.45 10.27 -7.32
N TYR A 25 -9.65 9.56 -8.11
CA TYR A 25 -9.93 8.20 -8.55
C TYR A 25 -8.94 7.25 -7.90
N VAL A 26 -9.44 6.12 -7.40
CA VAL A 26 -8.62 5.08 -6.80
C VAL A 26 -8.69 3.84 -7.69
N HIS A 27 -7.57 3.52 -8.34
CA HIS A 27 -7.42 2.33 -9.15
C HIS A 27 -6.77 1.23 -8.31
N ASN A 28 -7.51 0.15 -8.03
CA ASN A 28 -6.98 -0.97 -7.26
C ASN A 28 -6.46 -2.07 -8.20
N LEU A 29 -5.15 -2.31 -8.16
CA LEU A 29 -4.49 -3.41 -8.88
C LEU A 29 -4.24 -4.56 -7.90
N ALA A 30 -5.27 -5.38 -7.69
CA ALA A 30 -5.24 -6.44 -6.67
C ALA A 30 -4.34 -7.61 -7.10
N MET A 31 -3.41 -8.00 -6.23
CA MET A 31 -2.48 -9.11 -6.44
C MET A 31 -2.63 -10.17 -5.36
N ARG A 32 -3.53 -11.13 -5.59
CA ARG A 32 -3.79 -12.18 -4.60
C ARG A 32 -2.52 -13.00 -4.33
N GLY A 33 -2.11 -13.07 -3.07
CA GLY A 33 -0.89 -13.80 -2.66
C GLY A 33 0.42 -13.07 -2.94
N GLY A 34 0.39 -11.86 -3.52
CA GLY A 34 1.59 -11.09 -3.82
C GLY A 34 2.37 -10.67 -2.57
N SER A 35 3.70 -10.76 -2.63
CA SER A 35 4.62 -10.30 -1.60
C SER A 35 5.15 -8.88 -1.84
N GLY A 36 4.77 -8.23 -2.94
CA GLY A 36 5.30 -6.91 -3.32
C GLY A 36 6.75 -6.96 -3.81
N THR A 37 7.17 -8.08 -4.39
CA THR A 37 8.54 -8.35 -4.86
C THR A 37 8.52 -8.94 -6.27
N LEU A 38 7.70 -8.38 -7.16
CA LEU A 38 7.43 -8.95 -8.49
C LEU A 38 7.35 -7.89 -9.59
N PHE A 39 7.34 -6.61 -9.24
CA PHE A 39 7.15 -5.49 -10.16
C PHE A 39 8.36 -5.30 -11.08
N ASP A 40 9.55 -5.66 -10.61
CA ASP A 40 10.80 -5.68 -11.36
C ASP A 40 10.89 -6.83 -12.38
N ASP A 41 9.99 -7.81 -12.31
CA ASP A 41 9.89 -8.92 -13.27
C ASP A 41 8.78 -8.72 -14.32
N VAL A 42 8.03 -7.62 -14.25
CA VAL A 42 6.97 -7.30 -15.24
C VAL A 42 7.62 -6.76 -16.53
N PRO A 43 7.23 -7.27 -17.72
CA PRO A 43 7.79 -6.80 -18.99
C PRO A 43 7.63 -5.29 -19.21
N ASP A 44 8.66 -4.65 -19.77
CA ASP A 44 8.64 -3.21 -20.06
C ASP A 44 7.47 -2.78 -20.96
N ALA A 45 7.05 -3.65 -21.89
CA ALA A 45 5.90 -3.38 -22.74
C ALA A 45 4.59 -3.23 -21.93
N ASP A 46 4.43 -4.02 -20.86
CA ASP A 46 3.24 -3.94 -20.00
C ASP A 46 3.30 -2.69 -19.11
N TRP A 47 4.49 -2.27 -18.68
CA TRP A 47 4.69 -0.99 -17.98
C TRP A 47 4.35 0.20 -18.88
N HIS A 48 4.83 0.21 -20.12
CA HIS A 48 4.51 1.27 -21.08
C HIS A 48 3.01 1.37 -21.32
N LEU A 49 2.32 0.24 -21.55
CA LEU A 49 0.86 0.23 -21.69
C LEU A 49 0.15 0.77 -20.45
N LEU A 50 0.61 0.42 -19.25
CA LEU A 50 0.05 0.96 -18.01
C LEU A 50 0.25 2.48 -17.92
N GLN A 51 1.43 2.99 -18.27
CA GLN A 51 1.75 4.43 -18.25
C GLN A 51 0.94 5.23 -19.28
N GLU A 52 0.70 4.67 -20.47
CA GLU A 52 -0.14 5.32 -21.49
C GLU A 52 -1.57 5.57 -21.01
N HIS A 53 -2.06 4.72 -20.11
CA HIS A 53 -3.43 4.78 -19.60
C HIS A 53 -3.55 5.30 -18.16
N THR A 54 -2.43 5.53 -17.47
CA THR A 54 -2.41 5.97 -16.07
C THR A 54 -1.31 6.98 -15.79
N ASN A 55 -1.67 8.04 -15.07
CA ASN A 55 -0.74 9.04 -14.56
C ASN A 55 -1.06 9.30 -13.08
N PRO A 56 -0.63 8.42 -12.16
CA PRO A 56 -1.01 8.50 -10.76
C PRO A 56 -0.38 9.73 -10.09
N ALA A 57 -1.15 10.42 -9.24
CA ALA A 57 -0.62 11.45 -8.34
C ALA A 57 -0.01 10.87 -7.04
N LEU A 58 -0.29 9.59 -6.76
CA LEU A 58 0.19 8.82 -5.62
C LEU A 58 0.13 7.34 -5.98
N VAL A 59 1.19 6.59 -5.69
CA VAL A 59 1.18 5.12 -5.74
C VAL A 59 1.09 4.57 -4.32
N VAL A 60 0.16 3.66 -4.07
CA VAL A 60 0.02 2.98 -2.77
C VAL A 60 0.44 1.52 -2.90
N LEU A 61 1.43 1.11 -2.12
CA LEU A 61 1.92 -0.27 -2.07
C LEU A 61 1.56 -0.88 -0.72
N GLN A 62 0.55 -1.74 -0.71
CA GLN A 62 0.12 -2.45 0.50
C GLN A 62 0.56 -3.91 0.45
N PHE A 63 1.69 -4.23 1.09
CA PHE A 63 2.31 -5.56 1.04
C PHE A 63 2.95 -5.96 2.37
N GLY A 64 3.41 -7.21 2.46
CA GLY A 64 4.06 -7.76 3.65
C GLY A 64 3.30 -8.92 4.27
N GLY A 65 1.96 -8.86 4.33
CA GLY A 65 1.13 -9.84 5.03
C GLY A 65 1.37 -11.28 4.56
N ASN A 66 1.47 -11.49 3.24
CA ASN A 66 1.71 -12.81 2.65
C ASN A 66 3.13 -13.34 2.89
N ALA A 67 4.11 -12.45 3.14
CA ALA A 67 5.50 -12.85 3.36
C ALA A 67 5.75 -13.25 4.82
N VAL A 68 5.05 -12.64 5.78
CA VAL A 68 5.24 -12.83 7.23
C VAL A 68 5.24 -14.31 7.65
N PRO A 69 4.32 -15.19 7.20
CA PRO A 69 4.34 -16.60 7.60
C PRO A 69 5.64 -17.34 7.28
N SER A 70 6.40 -16.89 6.27
CA SER A 70 7.68 -17.49 5.87
C SER A 70 8.90 -16.89 6.58
N ILE A 71 8.71 -15.84 7.38
CA ILE A 71 9.79 -15.08 8.00
C ILE A 71 9.87 -15.43 9.48
N ALA A 72 11.00 -16.02 9.90
CA ALA A 72 11.20 -16.45 11.28
C ALA A 72 11.95 -15.42 12.15
N ASN A 73 12.80 -14.58 11.57
CA ASN A 73 13.72 -13.73 12.33
C ASN A 73 14.11 -12.45 11.58
N ALA A 74 14.85 -11.57 12.27
CA ALA A 74 15.31 -10.29 11.74
C ALA A 74 16.15 -10.39 10.45
N LYS A 75 16.95 -11.46 10.27
CA LYS A 75 17.75 -11.66 9.04
C LYS A 75 16.83 -11.94 7.85
N GLY A 76 15.81 -12.80 8.03
CA GLY A 76 14.79 -13.07 7.02
C GLY A 76 14.00 -11.81 6.65
N ALA A 77 13.55 -11.06 7.66
CA ALA A 77 12.83 -9.81 7.46
C ALA A 77 13.63 -8.79 6.66
N ARG A 78 14.92 -8.58 6.99
CA ARG A 78 15.80 -7.67 6.23
C ARG A 78 15.98 -8.10 4.78
N ARG A 79 16.16 -9.41 4.51
CA ARG A 79 16.28 -9.92 3.12
C ARG A 79 15.02 -9.68 2.32
N TYR A 80 13.86 -9.91 2.93
CA TYR A 80 12.58 -9.62 2.29
C TYR A 80 12.41 -8.12 2.02
N ALA A 81 12.66 -7.28 3.03
CA ALA A 81 12.54 -5.83 2.88
C ALA A 81 13.48 -5.27 1.81
N GLN A 82 14.71 -5.78 1.68
CA GLN A 82 15.63 -5.40 0.60
C GLN A 82 15.04 -5.62 -0.81
N LYS A 83 14.33 -6.74 -1.03
CA LYS A 83 13.63 -7.02 -2.29
C LYS A 83 12.47 -6.06 -2.52
N VAL A 84 11.70 -5.77 -1.48
CA VAL A 84 10.66 -4.74 -1.53
C VAL A 84 11.26 -3.37 -1.88
N GLY A 85 12.42 -3.02 -1.32
CA GLY A 85 13.14 -1.79 -1.66
C GLY A 85 13.59 -1.72 -3.12
N GLN A 86 13.98 -2.85 -3.73
CA GLN A 86 14.25 -2.93 -5.17
C GLN A 86 13.00 -2.62 -5.98
N ASN A 87 11.86 -3.19 -5.58
CA ASN A 87 10.57 -2.97 -6.21
C ASN A 87 10.06 -1.52 -6.05
N ILE A 88 10.28 -0.89 -4.88
CA ILE A 88 10.00 0.54 -4.67
C ILE A 88 10.78 1.38 -5.68
N ARG A 89 12.09 1.14 -5.83
CA ARG A 89 12.92 1.87 -6.80
C ARG A 89 12.50 1.62 -8.24
N HIS A 90 12.11 0.38 -8.58
CA HIS A 90 11.59 0.05 -9.90
C HIS A 90 10.34 0.89 -10.22
N ILE A 91 9.38 0.95 -9.30
CA ILE A 91 8.15 1.74 -9.46
C ILE A 91 8.45 3.25 -9.53
N GLN A 92 9.41 3.74 -8.76
CA GLN A 92 9.86 5.15 -8.85
C GLN A 92 10.40 5.48 -10.25
N ALA A 93 11.06 4.53 -10.92
CA ALA A 93 11.53 4.72 -12.28
C ALA A 93 10.38 4.75 -13.30
N GLN A 94 9.27 4.04 -13.04
CA GLN A 94 8.08 4.08 -13.89
C GLN A 94 7.33 5.41 -13.76
N TRP A 95 7.30 6.03 -12.59
CA TRP A 95 6.67 7.34 -12.41
C TRP A 95 7.56 8.30 -11.62
N PRO A 96 8.55 8.93 -12.28
CA PRO A 96 9.47 9.85 -11.62
C PRO A 96 8.74 11.02 -10.95
N GLY A 97 9.05 11.29 -9.69
CA GLY A 97 8.46 12.38 -8.91
C GLY A 97 7.08 12.09 -8.31
N VAL A 98 6.45 10.95 -8.64
CA VAL A 98 5.21 10.54 -7.99
C VAL A 98 5.52 9.95 -6.62
N PRO A 99 4.89 10.44 -5.53
CA PRO A 99 5.12 9.90 -4.21
C PRO A 99 4.62 8.44 -4.12
N ILE A 100 5.34 7.64 -3.35
CA ILE A 100 4.93 6.28 -3.00
C ILE A 100 4.56 6.24 -1.52
N LEU A 101 3.39 5.72 -1.21
CA LEU A 101 2.97 5.37 0.14
C LEU A 101 3.05 3.85 0.32
N PHE A 102 3.97 3.40 1.17
CA PHE A 102 4.07 2.00 1.55
C PHE A 102 3.25 1.71 2.81
N ILE A 103 2.38 0.72 2.73
CA ILE A 103 1.58 0.19 3.84
C ILE A 103 2.06 -1.23 4.12
N GLY A 104 2.69 -1.42 5.27
CA GLY A 104 3.21 -2.71 5.71
C GLY A 104 2.12 -3.72 6.11
N PRO A 105 2.51 -4.90 6.60
CA PRO A 105 1.55 -5.90 7.05
C PRO A 105 0.72 -5.35 8.22
N SER A 106 -0.54 -5.80 8.28
CA SER A 106 -1.37 -5.66 9.46
C SER A 106 -0.77 -6.43 10.65
N ASP A 107 -1.27 -6.16 11.85
CA ASP A 107 -1.17 -7.19 12.89
C ASP A 107 -1.85 -8.47 12.42
N MET A 108 -1.36 -9.64 12.83
CA MET A 108 -1.92 -10.93 12.42
C MET A 108 -1.56 -12.03 13.41
N GLY A 109 -2.36 -13.10 13.40
CA GLY A 109 -2.22 -14.26 14.26
C GLY A 109 -3.14 -14.23 15.49
N LYS A 110 -3.33 -15.42 16.08
CA LYS A 110 -4.21 -15.61 17.25
C LYS A 110 -3.63 -14.97 18.50
N ASN A 111 -2.30 -15.07 18.65
CA ASN A 111 -1.54 -14.58 19.80
C ASN A 111 -0.29 -13.83 19.29
N LEU A 112 0.35 -13.04 20.16
CA LEU A 112 1.57 -12.27 19.84
C LEU A 112 2.70 -13.10 19.18
N ASN A 113 2.78 -14.40 19.49
CA ASN A 113 3.84 -15.28 19.02
C ASN A 113 3.42 -16.15 17.82
N THR A 114 2.22 -15.98 17.25
CA THR A 114 1.79 -16.77 16.08
C THR A 114 2.72 -16.56 14.88
N TYR A 115 3.21 -15.32 14.69
CA TYR A 115 4.17 -14.99 13.64
C TYR A 115 5.39 -14.27 14.23
N PRO A 116 6.43 -15.01 14.66
CA PRO A 116 7.61 -14.43 15.30
C PRO A 116 8.33 -13.37 14.45
N GLY A 117 8.28 -13.50 13.12
CA GLY A 117 8.88 -12.54 12.20
C GLY A 117 8.06 -11.27 11.94
N LEU A 118 6.84 -11.14 12.46
CA LEU A 118 5.97 -10.01 12.14
C LEU A 118 6.58 -8.67 12.56
N GLN A 119 7.02 -8.54 13.80
CA GLN A 119 7.64 -7.29 14.31
C GLN A 119 8.91 -6.93 13.55
N HIS A 120 9.73 -7.93 13.25
CA HIS A 120 10.93 -7.75 12.44
C HIS A 120 10.59 -7.28 11.03
N THR A 121 9.54 -7.84 10.43
CA THR A 121 9.07 -7.49 9.08
C THR A 121 8.53 -6.07 9.04
N VAL A 122 7.66 -5.68 9.98
CA VAL A 122 7.12 -4.31 10.08
C VAL A 122 8.26 -3.30 10.19
N THR A 123 9.21 -3.54 11.11
CA THR A 123 10.36 -2.64 11.30
C THR A 123 11.23 -2.55 10.05
N ALA A 124 11.61 -3.70 9.46
CA ALA A 124 12.49 -3.72 8.29
C ALA A 124 11.84 -3.06 7.05
N LEU A 125 10.53 -3.25 6.85
CA LEU A 125 9.79 -2.61 5.75
C LEU A 125 9.68 -1.11 5.94
N ARG A 126 9.36 -0.64 7.15
CA ARG A 126 9.34 0.79 7.47
C ARG A 126 10.68 1.43 7.16
N ASP A 127 11.75 0.89 7.71
CA ASP A 127 13.09 1.46 7.56
C ASP A 127 13.53 1.43 6.09
N THR A 128 13.19 0.36 5.35
CA THR A 128 13.50 0.28 3.91
C THR A 128 12.68 1.25 3.07
N ALA A 129 11.38 1.41 3.33
CA ALA A 129 10.54 2.37 2.62
C ALA A 129 11.07 3.80 2.78
N LEU A 130 11.36 4.19 4.04
CA LEU A 130 11.91 5.52 4.35
C LEU A 130 13.29 5.72 3.71
N ALA A 131 14.17 4.71 3.75
CA ALA A 131 15.49 4.78 3.11
C ALA A 131 15.43 4.90 1.59
N ASN A 132 14.32 4.52 0.95
CA ASN A 132 14.08 4.68 -0.48
C ASN A 132 13.18 5.89 -0.79
N HIS A 133 13.06 6.85 0.12
CA HIS A 133 12.24 8.07 -0.06
C HIS A 133 10.75 7.79 -0.33
N ALA A 134 10.22 6.66 0.14
CA ALA A 134 8.79 6.39 0.18
C ALA A 134 8.21 6.81 1.54
N LEU A 135 6.95 7.23 1.54
CA LEU A 135 6.15 7.42 2.74
C LEU A 135 5.82 6.06 3.34
N HIS A 136 5.61 6.00 4.65
CA HIS A 136 5.20 4.78 5.34
C HIS A 136 3.97 5.04 6.20
N TRP A 137 2.97 4.17 6.11
CA TRP A 137 1.83 4.16 7.01
C TRP A 137 1.74 2.81 7.73
N ASP A 138 1.97 2.85 9.03
CA ASP A 138 2.12 1.68 9.88
C ASP A 138 0.74 1.08 10.24
N LEU A 139 0.27 0.16 9.41
CA LEU A 139 -1.02 -0.48 9.61
C LEU A 139 -1.09 -1.24 10.94
N GLN A 140 -0.02 -1.90 11.37
CA GLN A 140 0.00 -2.59 12.66
C GLN A 140 -0.18 -1.60 13.82
N ALA A 141 0.56 -0.49 13.82
CA ALA A 141 0.40 0.54 14.84
C ALA A 141 -1.01 1.14 14.80
N VAL A 142 -1.55 1.42 13.61
CA VAL A 142 -2.91 1.93 13.41
C VAL A 142 -3.98 1.00 13.96
N MET A 143 -3.78 -0.32 13.89
CA MET A 143 -4.68 -1.29 14.51
C MET A 143 -4.66 -1.25 16.04
N GLY A 144 -3.62 -0.66 16.63
CA GLY A 144 -3.36 -0.64 18.07
C GLY A 144 -2.16 -1.50 18.50
N GLY A 145 -1.22 -1.75 17.59
CA GLY A 145 0.05 -2.41 17.86
C GLY A 145 -0.02 -3.94 17.96
N PRO A 146 1.03 -4.58 18.50
CA PRO A 146 1.12 -6.03 18.61
C PRO A 146 -0.09 -6.65 19.33
N GLY A 147 -0.70 -7.68 18.75
CA GLY A 147 -1.84 -8.40 19.32
C GLY A 147 -3.19 -7.71 19.09
N ALA A 148 -3.22 -6.61 18.33
CA ALA A 148 -4.44 -5.94 17.91
C ALA A 148 -5.35 -6.83 17.06
N MET A 149 -4.81 -7.77 16.29
CA MET A 149 -5.61 -8.65 15.43
C MET A 149 -6.66 -9.42 16.23
N LYS A 150 -6.31 -9.95 17.40
CA LYS A 150 -7.28 -10.63 18.26
C LYS A 150 -8.43 -9.70 18.65
N ARG A 151 -8.13 -8.45 19.04
CA ARG A 151 -9.16 -7.45 19.38
C ARG A 151 -10.02 -7.10 18.18
N TRP A 152 -9.43 -7.05 16.99
CA TRP A 152 -10.16 -6.83 15.74
C TRP A 152 -11.09 -8.00 15.41
N VAL A 153 -10.70 -9.25 15.67
CA VAL A 153 -11.60 -10.42 15.57
C VAL A 153 -12.74 -10.30 16.58
N ASP A 154 -12.45 -9.99 17.85
CA ASP A 154 -13.46 -9.83 18.90
C ASP A 154 -14.51 -8.75 18.54
N GLN A 155 -14.11 -7.72 17.79
CA GLN A 155 -14.98 -6.62 17.30
C GLN A 155 -15.66 -6.92 15.95
N ARG A 156 -15.45 -8.10 15.36
CA ARG A 156 -15.87 -8.48 14.01
C ARG A 156 -15.32 -7.56 12.91
N TRP A 157 -14.13 -7.00 13.15
CA TRP A 157 -13.37 -6.22 12.17
C TRP A 157 -12.40 -7.11 11.38
N ALA A 158 -12.01 -8.26 11.91
CA ALA A 158 -11.26 -9.30 11.20
C ALA A 158 -11.99 -10.65 11.19
N GLY A 159 -11.59 -11.52 10.29
CA GLY A 159 -12.10 -12.90 10.19
C GLY A 159 -11.46 -13.83 11.21
N ASP A 160 -12.10 -14.97 11.43
CA ASP A 160 -11.66 -15.99 12.42
C ASP A 160 -10.31 -16.62 12.08
N ASP A 161 -9.79 -16.41 10.87
CA ASP A 161 -8.43 -16.78 10.47
C ASP A 161 -7.34 -15.93 11.13
N HIS A 162 -7.71 -14.81 11.77
CA HIS A 162 -6.80 -13.84 12.38
C HIS A 162 -5.76 -13.30 11.40
N VAL A 163 -6.12 -13.15 10.13
CA VAL A 163 -5.26 -12.58 9.09
C VAL A 163 -6.02 -11.55 8.29
N HIS A 164 -7.22 -11.87 7.82
CA HIS A 164 -7.94 -11.03 6.88
C HIS A 164 -8.95 -10.12 7.58
N PHE A 165 -9.06 -8.88 7.10
CA PHE A 165 -10.11 -7.98 7.55
C PHE A 165 -11.47 -8.40 6.99
N SER A 166 -12.51 -8.18 7.79
CA SER A 166 -13.88 -8.08 7.29
C SER A 166 -14.04 -6.79 6.47
N VAL A 167 -15.16 -6.65 5.75
CA VAL A 167 -15.52 -5.39 5.07
C VAL A 167 -15.50 -4.22 6.05
N ARG A 168 -16.03 -4.40 7.27
CA ARG A 168 -16.07 -3.36 8.30
C ARG A 168 -14.66 -2.98 8.76
N GLY A 169 -13.78 -3.95 9.02
CA GLY A 169 -12.40 -3.65 9.43
C GLY A 169 -11.61 -2.96 8.32
N ALA A 170 -11.84 -3.31 7.06
CA ALA A 170 -11.24 -2.62 5.92
C ALA A 170 -11.74 -1.16 5.83
N GLN A 171 -13.03 -0.90 6.07
CA GLN A 171 -13.59 0.46 6.15
C GLN A 171 -12.98 1.28 7.29
N GLU A 172 -12.82 0.67 8.47
CA GLU A 172 -12.17 1.33 9.62
C GLU A 172 -10.72 1.70 9.32
N ALA A 173 -9.94 0.78 8.74
CA ALA A 173 -8.57 1.06 8.31
C ALA A 173 -8.51 2.19 7.26
N ALA A 174 -9.40 2.15 6.26
CA ALA A 174 -9.48 3.17 5.23
C ALA A 174 -9.85 4.54 5.80
N GLN A 175 -10.80 4.60 6.74
CA GLN A 175 -11.19 5.85 7.39
C GLN A 175 -10.04 6.47 8.18
N ARG A 176 -9.26 5.65 8.90
CA ARG A 176 -8.05 6.10 9.60
C ARG A 176 -6.98 6.62 8.64
N LEU A 177 -6.80 5.97 7.48
CA LEU A 177 -5.88 6.45 6.45
C LEU A 177 -6.33 7.80 5.87
N ILE A 178 -7.62 7.95 5.55
CA ILE A 178 -8.19 9.21 5.05
C ILE A 178 -7.99 10.33 6.07
N GLN A 179 -8.22 10.06 7.35
CA GLN A 179 -7.99 11.01 8.44
C GLN A 179 -6.51 11.42 8.51
N ALA A 180 -5.57 10.48 8.40
CA ALA A 180 -4.15 10.77 8.39
C ALA A 180 -3.75 11.67 7.20
N LEU A 181 -4.23 11.36 5.99
CA LEU A 181 -3.98 12.18 4.80
C LEU A 181 -4.60 13.57 4.91
N ALA A 182 -5.82 13.68 5.46
CA ALA A 182 -6.48 14.96 5.70
C ALA A 182 -5.70 15.82 6.73
N HIS A 183 -5.16 15.19 7.77
CA HIS A 183 -4.32 15.84 8.76
C HIS A 183 -3.05 16.41 8.13
N GLU A 184 -2.30 15.61 7.37
CA GLU A 184 -1.09 16.07 6.68
C GLU A 184 -1.38 17.19 5.68
N ARG A 185 -2.50 17.10 4.94
CA ARG A 185 -2.95 18.18 4.05
C ARG A 185 -3.20 19.48 4.82
N ALA A 186 -3.84 19.42 5.98
CA ALA A 186 -4.11 20.59 6.80
C ALA A 186 -2.81 21.24 7.31
N LEU A 187 -1.84 20.42 7.76
CA LEU A 187 -0.52 20.90 8.17
C LEU A 187 0.21 21.59 7.01
N TRP A 188 0.21 20.97 5.83
CA TRP A 188 0.80 21.54 4.63
C TRP A 188 0.14 22.88 4.24
N ALA A 189 -1.19 22.96 4.28
CA ALA A 189 -1.93 24.18 3.96
C ALA A 189 -1.60 25.30 4.95
N ASN A 190 -1.54 24.99 6.25
CA ASN A 190 -1.20 25.96 7.29
C ASN A 190 0.24 26.48 7.15
N ARG A 191 1.20 25.61 6.80
CA ARG A 191 2.59 26.03 6.51
C ARG A 191 2.67 26.92 5.27
N ARG A 192 1.85 26.67 4.25
CA ARG A 192 1.75 27.52 3.04
C ARG A 192 1.04 28.85 3.26
N ILE A 193 0.28 29.00 4.34
CA ILE A 193 -0.28 30.30 4.78
C ILE A 193 0.77 31.10 5.57
N GLN A 194 1.87 30.47 6.01
CA GLN A 194 3.01 31.14 6.63
C GLN A 194 4.26 31.37 5.75
N PRO A 195 4.19 31.81 4.48
CA PRO A 195 5.36 32.31 3.78
C PRO A 195 5.55 33.80 4.14
N ALA A 196 6.72 34.16 4.66
CA ALA A 196 7.18 35.54 4.90
C ALA A 196 6.59 36.34 6.09
N LYS A 197 6.38 35.73 7.27
CA LYS A 197 6.18 36.50 8.54
C LYS A 197 7.31 36.37 9.57
N LEU A 198 8.44 35.75 9.19
CA LEU A 198 9.61 35.58 10.06
C LEU A 198 10.95 35.94 9.39
N MET A 199 10.93 36.48 8.17
CA MET A 199 12.13 37.07 7.55
C MET A 199 11.73 38.42 6.95
N GLU A 200 11.80 39.46 7.77
CA GLU A 200 12.18 40.86 7.49
C GLU A 200 11.87 41.74 8.71
N PRO A 201 12.80 42.61 9.12
CA PRO A 201 14.09 42.35 9.76
C PRO A 201 13.98 42.00 11.26
#